data_AF-A0A930PAS4-F1
#
_entry.id   AF-A0A930PAS4-F1
#
_cell.length_a   1.000
_cell.length_b   1.000
_cell.length_c   1.000
_cell.angle_alpha   90.00
_cell.angle_beta   90.00
_cell.angle_gamma   90.00
#
_symmetry.space_group_name_H-M   'P 1'
#
loop_
_entity.id
_entity.type
_entity.pdbx_description
1 polymer ?
#
loop_
_entity_poly.entity_id
_entity_poly.type
_entity_poly.pdbx_seq_one_letter_code
_entity_poly.pdbx_strand_id
1 'polypeptide(L)'
;MMKKVYFAGSIRGGREDAAVYKRIIDYINRTDTVLTEHIDLGSLSVKTRTKEDDAHIYERDTEWLRSSDVLIAECTNPSHGVGYELAYAEARNIPVHIFYDKHKANISAMLNGNAYFKVYPYENEAEIYPVLDKILGNK
;
A
#
# COMPACT_ATOMS: atom_id res chain seq x y z
N MET A 1 1.88 -18.76 -9.58
CA MET A 1 3.23 -18.17 -9.63
C MET A 1 3.25 -17.13 -8.53
N MET A 2 4.32 -17.06 -7.73
CA MET A 2 4.46 -16.11 -6.63
C MET A 2 4.49 -14.69 -7.18
N LYS A 3 3.59 -13.81 -6.72
CA LYS A 3 3.51 -12.41 -7.14
C LYS A 3 4.42 -11.51 -6.31
N LYS A 4 4.87 -10.42 -6.92
CA LYS A 4 5.52 -9.29 -6.25
C LYS A 4 4.47 -8.22 -5.95
N VAL A 5 4.27 -7.94 -4.67
CA VAL A 5 3.29 -6.97 -4.19
C VAL A 5 4.00 -5.71 -3.73
N TYR A 6 3.60 -4.56 -4.25
CA TYR A 6 3.92 -3.28 -3.64
C TYR A 6 2.85 -2.95 -2.60
N PHE A 7 3.19 -3.02 -1.30
CA PHE A 7 2.25 -2.64 -0.25
C PHE A 7 2.44 -1.16 0.12
N ALA A 8 1.36 -0.39 0.06
CA ALA A 8 1.33 1.03 0.38
C ALA A 8 0.48 1.30 1.62
N GLY A 9 0.97 2.15 2.53
CA GLY A 9 0.25 2.57 3.72
C GLY A 9 0.80 3.90 4.24
N SER A 10 0.01 4.67 4.97
CA SER A 10 0.49 5.95 5.50
C SER A 10 1.61 5.75 6.53
N ILE A 11 2.76 6.39 6.31
CA ILE A 11 3.92 6.30 7.23
C ILE A 11 4.16 7.62 7.96
N ARG A 12 4.13 8.75 7.22
CA ARG A 12 4.34 10.11 7.77
C ARG A 12 3.04 10.83 8.10
N GLY A 13 1.91 10.44 7.49
CA GLY A 13 0.59 11.04 7.72
C GLY A 13 -0.11 10.52 8.98
N GLY A 14 0.47 9.53 9.65
CA GLY A 14 -0.08 8.84 10.82
C GLY A 14 0.38 7.39 10.82
N ARG A 15 0.67 6.82 11.99
CA ARG A 15 1.10 5.40 12.15
C ARG A 15 0.10 4.59 12.96
N GLU A 16 -1.11 5.09 13.12
CA GLU A 16 -2.16 4.49 13.95
C GLU A 16 -2.50 3.07 13.49
N ASP A 17 -2.45 2.83 12.17
CA ASP A 17 -2.74 1.53 11.56
C ASP A 17 -1.48 0.70 11.22
N ALA A 18 -0.29 1.08 11.72
CA ALA A 18 0.96 0.34 11.49
C ALA A 18 0.87 -1.15 11.84
N ALA A 19 0.11 -1.48 12.89
CA ALA A 19 -0.12 -2.86 13.30
C ALA A 19 -0.99 -3.64 12.29
N VAL A 20 -1.98 -2.97 11.68
CA VAL A 20 -2.81 -3.55 10.61
C VAL A 20 -1.95 -3.81 9.38
N TYR A 21 -1.14 -2.83 8.97
CA TYR A 21 -0.23 -2.97 7.84
C TYR A 21 0.69 -4.17 8.01
N LYS A 22 1.30 -4.31 9.19
CA LYS A 22 2.18 -5.45 9.50
C LYS A 22 1.44 -6.79 9.33
N ARG A 23 0.21 -6.92 9.84
CA ARG A 23 -0.56 -8.16 9.72
C ARG A 23 -0.94 -8.48 8.28
N ILE A 24 -1.28 -7.46 7.48
CA ILE A 24 -1.56 -7.63 6.05
C ILE A 24 -0.28 -8.09 5.31
N ILE A 25 0.85 -7.44 5.56
CA ILE A 25 2.14 -7.81 4.96
C ILE A 25 2.52 -9.25 5.34
N ASP A 26 2.47 -9.59 6.64
CA ASP A 26 2.75 -10.94 7.14
C ASP A 26 1.81 -11.99 6.51
N TYR A 27 0.55 -11.62 6.22
CA TYR A 27 -0.40 -12.50 5.55
C TYR A 27 -0.04 -12.75 4.09
N ILE A 28 0.25 -11.68 3.33
CA ILE A 28 0.65 -11.77 1.91
C ILE A 28 1.92 -12.60 1.75
N ASN A 29 2.87 -12.43 2.67
CA ASN A 29 4.16 -13.12 2.65
C ASN A 29 4.09 -14.64 2.88
N ARG A 30 2.92 -15.17 3.19
CA ARG A 30 2.71 -16.63 3.25
C ARG A 30 2.77 -17.28 1.86
N THR A 31 2.42 -16.55 0.82
CA THR A 31 2.28 -17.06 -0.55
C THR A 31 3.00 -16.23 -1.61
N ASP A 32 3.20 -14.94 -1.35
CA ASP A 32 3.71 -13.94 -2.28
C ASP A 32 4.85 -13.14 -1.62
N THR A 33 5.43 -12.17 -2.32
CA THR A 33 6.54 -11.35 -1.79
C THR A 33 6.13 -9.89 -1.73
N VAL A 34 6.24 -9.25 -0.56
CA VAL A 34 6.01 -7.82 -0.42
C VAL A 34 7.35 -7.06 -0.60
N LEU A 35 7.41 -6.12 -1.54
CA LEU A 35 8.65 -5.38 -1.84
C LEU A 35 8.98 -4.31 -0.78
N THR A 36 7.97 -3.87 -0.02
CA THR A 36 8.05 -2.74 0.92
C THR A 36 8.19 -3.15 2.39
N GLU A 37 8.45 -4.43 2.67
CA GLU A 37 8.58 -5.00 4.03
C GLU A 37 9.52 -4.23 4.95
N HIS A 38 10.59 -3.68 4.38
CA HIS A 38 11.67 -3.01 5.10
C HIS A 38 11.47 -1.51 5.26
N ILE A 39 10.35 -0.92 4.80
CA ILE A 39 10.07 0.49 5.04
C ILE A 39 9.64 0.66 6.49
N ASP A 40 10.65 0.88 7.31
CA ASP A 40 10.67 0.83 8.76
C ASP A 40 9.49 1.57 9.45
N LEU A 41 8.53 0.76 9.91
CA LEU A 41 7.48 1.19 10.85
C LEU A 41 8.06 1.59 12.22
N GLY A 42 9.36 1.39 12.47
CA GLY A 42 10.05 1.69 13.74
C GLY A 42 11.14 2.77 13.69
N SER A 43 11.84 3.00 12.57
CA SER A 43 13.09 3.81 12.58
C SER A 43 13.17 5.00 11.61
N LEU A 44 12.05 5.66 11.29
CA LEU A 44 12.16 7.03 10.77
C LEU A 44 12.49 7.99 11.91
N SER A 45 13.71 7.91 12.43
CA SER A 45 14.28 9.01 13.20
C SER A 45 14.13 10.27 12.35
N VAL A 46 13.57 11.32 12.94
CA VAL A 46 13.54 12.68 12.37
C VAL A 46 14.98 13.24 12.43
N LYS A 47 15.95 12.48 11.94
CA LYS A 47 17.25 13.03 11.58
C LYS A 47 17.05 13.79 10.27
N THR A 48 17.76 14.90 10.15
CA THR A 48 17.80 15.74 8.96
C THR A 48 18.09 14.86 7.74
N ARG A 49 17.07 14.54 6.95
CA ARG A 49 17.24 13.88 5.64
C ARG A 49 17.81 14.89 4.68
N THR A 50 18.77 14.46 3.87
CA THR A 50 19.27 15.30 2.79
C THR A 50 18.37 15.15 1.56
N LYS A 51 18.54 16.04 0.59
CA LYS A 51 17.83 15.92 -0.69
C LYS A 51 18.25 14.66 -1.45
N GLU A 52 19.50 14.21 -1.28
CA GLU A 52 19.98 12.96 -1.85
C GLU A 52 19.23 11.76 -1.26
N ASP A 53 18.96 11.74 0.06
CA ASP A 53 18.18 10.66 0.70
C ASP A 53 16.78 10.54 0.09
N ASP A 54 16.09 11.67 -0.10
CA ASP A 54 14.75 11.69 -0.69
C ASP A 54 14.78 11.23 -2.16
N ALA A 55 15.81 11.58 -2.94
CA ALA A 55 15.98 11.11 -4.31
C ALA A 55 16.23 9.59 -4.37
N HIS A 56 17.00 9.04 -3.43
CA HIS A 56 17.22 7.60 -3.33
C HIS A 56 15.95 6.84 -2.97
N ILE A 57 15.14 7.37 -2.04
CA ILE A 57 13.83 6.79 -1.70
C ILE A 57 12.93 6.80 -2.93
N TYR A 58 12.85 7.92 -3.63
CA TYR A 58 12.06 8.04 -4.84
C TYR A 58 12.43 7.01 -5.91
N GLU A 59 13.72 6.89 -6.24
CA GLU A 59 14.16 5.96 -7.29
C GLU A 59 13.90 4.51 -6.89
N ARG A 60 14.22 4.14 -5.65
CA ARG A 60 13.97 2.80 -5.12
C ARG A 60 12.50 2.43 -5.14
N ASP A 61 11.64 3.30 -4.59
CA ASP A 61 10.21 3.00 -4.44
C ASP A 61 9.54 2.95 -5.82
N THR A 62 9.94 3.82 -6.76
CA THR A 62 9.44 3.74 -8.14
C THR A 62 9.96 2.52 -8.91
N GLU A 63 11.15 2.01 -8.62
CA GLU A 63 11.65 0.74 -9.16
C GLU A 63 10.87 -0.47 -8.62
N TRP A 64 10.55 -0.47 -7.33
CA TRP A 64 9.67 -1.50 -6.75
C TRP A 64 8.27 -1.46 -7.35
N LEU A 65 7.70 -0.27 -7.56
CA LEU A 65 6.42 -0.15 -8.27
C LEU A 65 6.52 -0.75 -9.68
N ARG A 66 7.54 -0.36 -10.47
CA ARG A 66 7.74 -0.86 -11.84
C ARG A 66 7.89 -2.38 -11.92
N SER A 67 8.49 -2.99 -10.89
CA SER A 67 8.75 -4.44 -10.84
C SER A 67 7.65 -5.25 -10.13
N SER A 68 6.63 -4.59 -9.60
CA SER A 68 5.49 -5.23 -8.93
C SER A 68 4.44 -5.74 -9.92
N ASP A 69 3.79 -6.85 -9.57
CA ASP A 69 2.65 -7.39 -10.31
C ASP A 69 1.33 -6.72 -9.90
N VAL A 70 1.28 -6.16 -8.69
CA VAL A 70 0.10 -5.53 -8.09
C VAL A 70 0.51 -4.56 -6.98
N LEU A 71 -0.23 -3.45 -6.86
CA LEU A 71 -0.19 -2.55 -5.72
C LEU A 71 -1.39 -2.81 -4.82
N ILE A 72 -1.14 -3.05 -3.53
CA ILE A 72 -2.16 -3.18 -2.49
C ILE A 72 -1.97 -2.03 -1.49
N ALA A 73 -2.97 -1.18 -1.34
CA ALA A 73 -2.92 -0.02 -0.47
C ALA A 73 -3.92 -0.12 0.69
N GLU A 74 -3.50 0.27 1.88
CA GLU A 74 -4.39 0.59 3.00
C GLU A 74 -4.46 2.12 3.10
N CYS A 75 -5.66 2.67 2.92
CA CYS A 75 -5.91 4.10 2.75
C CYS A 75 -6.86 4.68 3.80
N THR A 76 -6.95 4.06 4.98
CA THR A 76 -7.68 4.66 6.11
C THR A 76 -7.08 6.01 6.48
N ASN A 77 -5.76 6.09 6.57
CA ASN A 77 -5.04 7.33 6.85
C ASN A 77 -4.62 8.03 5.55
N PRO A 78 -5.03 9.28 5.30
CA PRO A 78 -4.57 10.04 4.15
C PRO A 78 -3.05 10.18 4.10
N SER A 79 -2.47 10.05 2.91
CA SER A 79 -1.02 10.13 2.70
C SER A 79 -0.69 10.65 1.31
N HIS A 80 0.11 11.71 1.23
CA HIS A 80 0.63 12.23 -0.03
C HIS A 80 1.52 11.21 -0.76
N GLY A 81 2.33 10.45 -0.01
CA GLY A 81 3.18 9.39 -0.56
C GLY A 81 2.35 8.30 -1.21
N VAL A 82 1.34 7.79 -0.49
CA VAL A 82 0.42 6.77 -1.03
C VAL A 82 -0.35 7.32 -2.23
N GLY A 83 -0.84 8.55 -2.17
CA GLY A 83 -1.48 9.19 -3.32
C GLY A 83 -0.58 9.27 -4.56
N TYR A 84 0.71 9.57 -4.37
CA TYR A 84 1.70 9.57 -5.45
C TYR A 84 1.92 8.16 -6.03
N GLU A 85 2.07 7.15 -5.17
CA GLU A 85 2.26 5.75 -5.56
C GLU A 85 1.07 5.23 -6.36
N LEU A 86 -0.16 5.52 -5.93
CA LEU A 86 -1.41 5.14 -6.63
C LEU A 86 -1.48 5.73 -8.04
N ALA A 87 -1.21 7.04 -8.18
CA ALA A 87 -1.22 7.70 -9.48
C ALA A 87 -0.08 7.19 -10.39
N TYR A 88 1.09 6.89 -9.83
CA TYR A 88 2.23 6.33 -10.57
C TYR A 88 1.91 4.93 -11.11
N ALA A 89 1.25 4.10 -10.30
CA ALA A 89 0.79 2.76 -10.67
C ALA A 89 -0.28 2.81 -11.76
N GLU A 90 -1.26 3.70 -11.63
CA GLU A 90 -2.28 3.96 -12.65
C GLU A 90 -1.66 4.33 -14.00
N ALA A 91 -0.74 5.29 -14.01
CA ALA A 91 -0.06 5.73 -15.23
C ALA A 91 0.75 4.63 -15.93
N ARG A 92 0.99 3.50 -15.27
CA ARG A 92 1.76 2.35 -15.77
C ARG A 92 0.93 1.08 -15.92
N ASN A 93 -0.38 1.15 -15.74
CA ASN A 93 -1.28 0.01 -15.81
C ASN A 93 -0.93 -1.12 -14.81
N ILE A 94 -0.31 -0.78 -13.67
CA ILE A 94 -0.10 -1.72 -12.56
C ILE A 94 -1.43 -1.87 -11.83
N PRO A 95 -2.01 -3.09 -11.68
CA PRO A 95 -3.27 -3.29 -10.98
C PRO A 95 -3.22 -2.74 -9.55
N VAL A 96 -4.25 -1.99 -9.16
CA VAL A 96 -4.32 -1.35 -7.84
C VAL A 96 -5.57 -1.79 -7.08
N HIS A 97 -5.37 -2.22 -5.84
CA HIS A 97 -6.42 -2.59 -4.90
C HIS A 97 -6.28 -1.75 -3.64
N ILE A 98 -7.36 -1.06 -3.25
CA ILE A 98 -7.36 -0.13 -2.12
C ILE A 98 -8.32 -0.64 -1.05
N PHE A 99 -7.82 -0.79 0.17
CA PHE A 99 -8.60 -1.09 1.36
C PHE A 99 -8.73 0.16 2.24
N TYR A 100 -9.84 0.31 2.95
CA TYR A 100 -9.97 1.31 4.00
C TYR A 100 -11.04 0.92 5.03
N ASP A 101 -10.81 1.31 6.28
CA ASP A 101 -11.77 1.20 7.38
C ASP A 101 -12.84 2.30 7.24
N LYS A 102 -14.05 1.91 6.84
CA LYS A 102 -15.14 2.86 6.59
C LYS A 102 -15.75 3.46 7.86
N HIS A 103 -15.40 2.97 9.05
CA HIS A 103 -15.79 3.61 10.30
C HIS A 103 -14.88 4.79 10.64
N LYS A 104 -13.62 4.75 10.18
CA LYS A 104 -12.61 5.77 10.48
C LYS A 104 -12.48 6.84 9.41
N ALA A 105 -12.68 6.47 8.14
CA ALA A 105 -12.41 7.37 7.03
C ALA A 105 -13.41 7.24 5.89
N ASN A 106 -13.54 8.33 5.14
CA ASN A 106 -14.03 8.31 3.77
C ASN A 106 -12.83 8.43 2.85
N ILE A 107 -12.73 7.50 1.89
CA ILE A 107 -11.68 7.58 0.87
C ILE A 107 -11.88 8.82 -0.01
N SER A 108 -10.79 9.36 -0.57
CA SER A 108 -10.83 10.49 -1.49
C SER A 108 -11.81 10.26 -2.65
N ALA A 109 -12.62 11.28 -2.96
CA ALA A 109 -13.57 11.25 -4.08
C ALA A 109 -12.87 10.98 -5.43
N MET A 110 -11.61 11.41 -5.58
CA MET A 110 -10.79 11.11 -6.77
C MET A 110 -10.48 9.63 -6.89
N LEU A 111 -10.18 8.95 -5.78
CA LEU A 111 -9.92 7.51 -5.77
C LEU A 111 -11.22 6.73 -5.97
N ASN A 112 -12.30 7.14 -5.30
CA ASN A 112 -13.60 6.46 -5.39
C ASN A 112 -14.28 6.64 -6.76
N GLY A 113 -14.09 7.79 -7.40
CA GLY A 113 -14.67 8.12 -8.71
C GLY A 113 -13.88 7.56 -9.89
N ASN A 114 -12.67 7.04 -9.67
CA ASN A 114 -11.82 6.51 -10.73
C ASN A 114 -11.98 4.98 -10.83
N ALA A 115 -12.59 4.52 -11.92
CA ALA A 115 -12.87 3.12 -12.18
C ALA A 115 -11.61 2.24 -12.36
N TYR A 116 -10.43 2.84 -12.50
CA TYR A 116 -9.16 2.10 -12.51
C TYR A 116 -8.90 1.41 -11.17
N PHE A 117 -9.24 2.08 -10.06
CA PHE A 117 -8.99 1.57 -8.71
C PHE A 117 -10.11 0.62 -8.28
N LYS A 118 -9.73 -0.56 -7.78
CA LYS A 118 -10.66 -1.45 -7.08
C LYS A 118 -10.64 -1.11 -5.60
N VAL A 119 -11.73 -0.54 -5.09
CA VAL A 119 -11.84 -0.06 -3.71
C VAL A 119 -12.67 -1.03 -2.87
N TYR A 120 -12.16 -1.37 -1.69
CA TYR A 120 -12.69 -2.36 -0.76
C TYR A 120 -12.84 -1.73 0.63
N PRO A 121 -14.01 -1.14 0.95
CA PRO A 121 -14.30 -0.78 2.33
C PRO A 121 -14.39 -2.03 3.21
N TYR A 122 -13.88 -1.97 4.43
CA TYR A 122 -14.05 -3.01 5.44
C TYR A 122 -14.56 -2.41 6.76
N GLU A 123 -15.29 -3.22 7.53
CA GLU A 123 -15.67 -2.91 8.93
C GLU A 123 -14.76 -3.66 9.91
N ASN A 124 -14.43 -4.90 9.57
CA ASN A 124 -13.54 -5.75 10.33
C ASN A 124 -12.32 -6.13 9.48
N GLU A 125 -11.12 -6.07 10.08
CA GLU A 125 -9.88 -6.48 9.42
C GLU A 125 -9.94 -7.90 8.83
N ALA A 126 -10.70 -8.81 9.45
CA ALA A 126 -10.88 -10.17 8.96
C ALA A 126 -11.47 -10.25 7.53
N GLU A 127 -12.19 -9.21 7.09
CA GLU A 127 -12.77 -9.12 5.74
C GLU A 127 -11.70 -8.88 4.66
N ILE A 128 -10.53 -8.36 5.03
CA ILE A 128 -9.44 -8.07 4.09
C ILE A 128 -8.89 -9.37 3.50
N TYR A 129 -8.69 -10.39 4.34
CA TYR A 129 -7.93 -11.59 3.98
C TYR A 129 -8.55 -12.42 2.85
N PRO A 130 -9.86 -12.72 2.83
CA PRO A 130 -10.47 -13.43 1.70
C PRO A 130 -10.39 -12.65 0.39
N VAL A 131 -10.40 -11.31 0.45
CA VAL A 131 -10.24 -10.46 -0.73
C VAL A 131 -8.79 -10.51 -1.22
N LEU A 132 -7.81 -10.47 -0.33
CA LEU A 132 -6.40 -10.66 -0.67
C LEU A 132 -6.17 -12.00 -1.36
N ASP A 133 -6.73 -13.09 -0.84
CA ASP A 133 -6.60 -14.42 -1.46
C ASP A 133 -7.15 -14.42 -2.88
N LYS A 134 -8.31 -13.79 -3.11
CA LYS A 134 -8.87 -13.63 -4.46
C LYS A 134 -7.99 -12.80 -5.39
N ILE A 135 -7.38 -11.72 -4.89
CA ILE A 135 -6.48 -10.84 -5.65
C ILE A 135 -5.20 -11.59 -6.05
N LEU A 136 -4.64 -12.33 -5.11
CA LEU A 136 -3.37 -13.05 -5.27
C LEU A 136 -3.56 -14.38 -6.02
N GLY A 137 -4.78 -14.93 -6.02
CA GLY A 137 -5.11 -16.20 -6.67
C GLY A 137 -4.84 -17.41 -5.77
N ASN A 138 -4.85 -17.19 -4.45
CA ASN A 138 -4.75 -18.23 -3.44
C ASN A 138 -6.11 -18.94 -3.30
N LYS A 139 -6.09 -20.25 -3.04
CA LYS A 139 -7.27 -21.07 -2.80
C LYS A 139 -7.47 -21.31 -1.32
#